data_AF-A0A972IJ07-F1
#
_entry.id   AF-A0A972IJ07-F1
#
_cell.length_a   1.000
_cell.length_b   1.000
_cell.length_c   1.000
_cell.angle_alpha   90.00
_cell.angle_beta   90.00
_cell.angle_gamma   90.00
#
_symmetry.space_group_name_H-M   'P 1'
#
loop_
_entity.id
_entity.type
_entity.pdbx_description
1 polymer ?
#
loop_
_entity_poly.entity_id
_entity_poly.type
_entity_poly.pdbx_seq_one_letter_code
_entity_poly.pdbx_strand_id
1 'polypeptide(L)'
;MLLEAFRSGAAAMLVVLAAAPAAAAELNLSLDGKSDYAIVLPENATPVERTAAGELQTHLAEITGATLPILAESEAAQAAARIVLGDSPLTRKLLPSIDPASLAPDGIVIKTVGPDLVLVGHPRRGTLYAVYTFLEDTLGVRWWTQTETYIPKRPTLTIPRLDIAYAPKVIDRATRYLELSDGCFTDHSLVTEDEQRAMGIFSARLRLNGHDHYSIPDEYGG
;
A
#
# COMPACT_ATOMS: atom_id res chain seq x y z
N MET A 1 30.98 67.65 40.47
CA MET A 1 29.62 67.07 40.65
C MET A 1 28.74 67.68 39.57
N LEU A 2 28.14 66.97 38.61
CA LEU A 2 27.97 65.55 38.35
C LEU A 2 27.75 65.42 36.83
N LEU A 3 28.35 64.38 36.24
CA LEU A 3 28.18 63.92 34.86
C LEU A 3 26.78 63.33 34.70
N GLU A 4 26.04 63.60 33.62
CA GLU A 4 25.11 62.60 33.05
C GLU A 4 25.08 62.67 31.52
N ALA A 5 25.50 61.55 30.92
CA ALA A 5 25.53 61.29 29.49
C ALA A 5 24.28 60.49 29.11
N PHE A 6 23.47 61.01 28.19
CA PHE A 6 22.37 60.25 27.60
C PHE A 6 22.93 59.27 26.56
N ARG A 7 22.98 57.99 26.91
CA ARG A 7 23.36 56.89 26.03
C ARG A 7 22.18 56.55 25.11
N SER A 8 22.41 56.65 23.79
CA SER A 8 21.52 56.15 22.75
C SER A 8 21.49 54.61 22.80
N GLY A 9 20.36 54.04 23.19
CA GLY A 9 20.15 52.59 23.21
C GLY A 9 19.70 52.11 21.84
N ALA A 10 20.61 51.51 21.06
CA ALA A 10 20.24 50.79 19.86
C ALA A 10 19.54 49.47 20.26
N ALA A 11 18.24 49.38 20.00
CA ALA A 11 17.50 48.13 20.15
C ALA A 11 17.94 47.16 19.04
N ALA A 12 18.73 46.15 19.39
CA ALA A 12 19.04 45.04 18.51
C ALA A 12 17.78 44.18 18.32
N MET A 13 17.13 44.33 17.17
CA MET A 13 16.00 43.50 16.78
C MET A 13 16.52 42.10 16.45
N LEU A 14 16.32 41.16 17.36
CA LEU A 14 16.66 39.75 17.19
C LEU A 14 15.68 39.15 16.17
N VAL A 15 16.11 39.05 14.91
CA VAL A 15 15.37 38.30 13.88
C VAL A 15 15.54 36.82 14.20
N VAL A 16 14.55 36.23 14.89
CA VAL A 16 14.42 34.79 15.02
C VAL A 16 13.98 34.28 13.65
N LEU A 17 14.93 33.78 12.86
CA LEU A 17 14.63 33.03 11.64
C LEU A 17 13.94 31.74 12.10
N ALA A 18 12.62 31.73 12.06
CA ALA A 18 11.86 30.49 12.22
C ALA A 18 12.23 29.59 11.04
N ALA A 19 13.05 28.57 11.30
CA ALA A 19 13.29 27.51 10.33
C ALA A 19 11.93 26.86 10.05
N ALA A 20 11.39 27.08 8.85
CA ALA A 20 10.23 26.34 8.39
C ALA A 20 10.59 24.84 8.49
N PRO A 21 9.71 24.01 9.07
CA PRO A 21 9.94 22.57 9.04
C PRO A 21 10.12 22.18 7.57
N ALA A 22 11.25 21.56 7.24
CA ALA A 22 11.47 21.02 5.92
C ALA A 22 10.29 20.08 5.63
N ALA A 23 9.41 20.48 4.71
CA ALA A 23 8.34 19.63 4.24
C ALA A 23 9.00 18.32 3.81
N ALA A 24 8.62 17.22 4.46
CA ALA A 24 9.20 15.93 4.18
C ALA A 24 8.97 15.63 2.70
N ALA A 25 10.05 15.49 1.92
CA ALA A 25 9.97 15.42 0.47
C ALA A 25 9.03 14.30 0.03
N GLU A 26 8.07 14.64 -0.83
CA GLU A 26 7.14 13.69 -1.44
C GLU A 26 7.89 12.69 -2.34
N LEU A 27 7.29 11.52 -2.60
CA LEU A 27 7.85 10.51 -3.50
C LEU A 27 7.18 10.62 -4.87
N ASN A 28 7.97 10.90 -5.91
CA ASN A 28 7.51 10.83 -7.29
C ASN A 28 7.62 9.40 -7.79
N LEU A 29 6.51 8.65 -7.79
CA LEU A 29 6.47 7.30 -8.31
C LEU A 29 6.50 7.26 -9.84
N SER A 30 5.97 8.30 -10.49
CA SER A 30 6.11 8.49 -11.93
C SER A 30 6.16 9.96 -12.31
N LEU A 31 6.83 10.26 -13.43
CA LEU A 31 6.88 11.57 -14.07
C LEU A 31 6.56 11.38 -15.56
N ASP A 32 5.51 12.02 -16.04
CA ASP A 32 5.07 12.01 -17.44
C ASP A 32 4.99 10.60 -18.06
N GLY A 33 4.45 9.65 -17.28
CA GLY A 33 4.25 8.26 -17.70
C GLY A 33 5.51 7.42 -17.73
N LYS A 34 6.58 7.85 -17.06
CA LYS A 34 7.82 7.10 -16.85
C LYS A 34 8.09 6.94 -15.37
N SER A 35 8.76 5.84 -15.01
CA SER A 35 9.12 5.53 -13.63
C SER A 35 10.48 4.84 -13.57
N ASP A 36 11.31 5.25 -12.62
CA ASP A 36 12.55 4.57 -12.26
C ASP A 36 12.34 3.56 -11.11
N TYR A 37 11.09 3.39 -10.65
CA TYR A 37 10.77 2.41 -9.61
C TYR A 37 10.68 1.00 -10.17
N ALA A 38 11.11 0.04 -9.36
CA ALA A 38 10.78 -1.36 -9.53
C ALA A 38 9.93 -1.86 -8.36
N ILE A 39 9.05 -2.82 -8.61
CA ILE A 39 8.38 -3.59 -7.57
C ILE A 39 9.32 -4.73 -7.19
N VAL A 40 9.71 -4.82 -5.92
CA VAL A 40 10.67 -5.82 -5.43
C VAL A 40 9.95 -6.83 -4.55
N LEU A 41 10.13 -8.11 -4.84
CA LEU A 41 9.57 -9.23 -4.09
C LEU A 41 10.65 -10.01 -3.33
N PRO A 42 10.28 -10.78 -2.29
CA PRO A 42 11.17 -11.74 -1.67
C PRO A 42 11.64 -12.77 -2.71
N GLU A 43 12.88 -13.26 -2.58
CA GLU A 43 13.45 -14.27 -3.49
C GLU A 43 12.52 -15.50 -3.66
N ASN A 44 11.90 -15.93 -2.54
CA ASN A 44 10.92 -17.00 -2.52
C ASN A 44 9.52 -16.45 -2.18
N ALA A 45 9.03 -15.51 -2.98
CA ALA A 45 7.71 -14.94 -2.80
C ALA A 45 6.61 -16.01 -2.70
N THR A 46 5.64 -15.80 -1.82
CA THR A 46 4.42 -16.60 -1.73
C THR A 46 3.50 -16.33 -2.92
N PRO A 47 2.49 -17.19 -3.18
CA PRO A 47 1.46 -16.90 -4.18
C PRO A 47 0.78 -15.54 -3.95
N VAL A 48 0.46 -15.23 -2.69
CA VAL A 48 -0.19 -13.96 -2.30
C VAL A 48 0.69 -12.75 -2.59
N GLU A 49 2.00 -12.83 -2.33
CA GLU A 49 2.94 -11.74 -2.63
C GLU A 49 3.10 -11.53 -4.14
N ARG A 50 3.13 -12.62 -4.93
CA ARG A 50 3.12 -12.52 -6.40
C ARG A 50 1.84 -11.86 -6.93
N THR A 51 0.68 -12.24 -6.39
CA THR A 51 -0.60 -11.59 -6.73
C THR A 51 -0.59 -10.12 -6.35
N ALA A 52 -0.07 -9.78 -5.16
CA ALA A 52 0.05 -8.40 -4.71
C ALA A 52 0.92 -7.55 -5.65
N ALA A 53 2.06 -8.09 -6.11
CA ALA A 53 2.91 -7.42 -7.08
C ALA A 53 2.21 -7.24 -8.43
N GLY A 54 1.51 -8.26 -8.91
CA GLY A 54 0.74 -8.20 -10.17
C GLY A 54 -0.37 -7.17 -10.12
N GLU A 55 -1.21 -7.20 -9.08
CA GLU A 55 -2.28 -6.21 -8.88
C GLU A 55 -1.70 -4.80 -8.78
N LEU A 56 -0.61 -4.60 -8.04
CA LEU A 56 0.05 -3.29 -7.95
C LEU A 56 0.58 -2.82 -9.32
N GLN A 57 1.28 -3.69 -10.06
CA GLN A 57 1.84 -3.37 -11.37
C GLN A 57 0.75 -2.98 -12.37
N THR A 58 -0.31 -3.78 -12.48
CA THR A 58 -1.43 -3.53 -13.39
C THR A 58 -2.08 -2.18 -13.08
N HIS A 59 -2.43 -1.93 -11.81
CA HIS A 59 -3.08 -0.67 -11.45
C HIS A 59 -2.15 0.53 -11.61
N LEU A 60 -0.85 0.42 -11.27
CA LEU A 60 0.12 1.49 -11.52
C LEU A 60 0.30 1.78 -13.02
N ALA A 61 0.36 0.75 -13.86
CA ALA A 61 0.44 0.91 -15.31
C ALA A 61 -0.82 1.60 -15.85
N GLU A 62 -1.99 1.25 -15.35
CA GLU A 62 -3.23 1.93 -15.74
C GLU A 62 -3.32 3.37 -15.24
N ILE A 63 -2.82 3.66 -14.03
CA ILE A 63 -2.85 5.01 -13.46
C ILE A 63 -1.87 5.92 -14.19
N THR A 64 -0.64 5.44 -14.38
CA THR A 64 0.50 6.27 -14.79
C THR A 64 0.85 6.12 -16.26
N GLY A 65 0.52 5.00 -16.90
CA GLY A 65 1.04 4.61 -18.20
C GLY A 65 2.41 3.93 -18.15
N ALA A 66 3.05 3.84 -16.98
CA ALA A 66 4.34 3.18 -16.79
C ALA A 66 4.17 1.77 -16.23
N THR A 67 4.67 0.75 -16.93
CA THR A 67 4.78 -0.61 -16.39
C THR A 67 6.09 -0.75 -15.63
N LEU A 68 6.01 -0.77 -14.30
CA LEU A 68 7.19 -0.96 -13.44
C LEU A 68 7.63 -2.43 -13.50
N PRO A 69 8.93 -2.73 -13.64
CA PRO A 69 9.40 -4.12 -13.59
C PRO A 69 9.17 -4.72 -12.20
N ILE A 70 8.86 -6.02 -12.16
CA ILE A 70 8.87 -6.82 -10.93
C ILE A 70 10.20 -7.56 -10.86
N LEU A 71 10.96 -7.33 -9.80
CA LEU A 71 12.30 -7.86 -9.59
C LEU A 71 12.33 -8.76 -8.35
N ALA A 72 13.17 -9.80 -8.38
CA ALA A 72 13.55 -10.51 -7.16
C ALA A 72 14.43 -9.62 -6.27
N GLU A 73 14.47 -9.91 -4.97
CA GLU A 73 15.28 -9.14 -4.02
C GLU A 73 16.77 -9.08 -4.41
N SER A 74 17.30 -10.17 -4.95
CA SER A 74 18.68 -10.25 -5.46
C SER A 74 18.97 -9.24 -6.58
N GLU A 75 17.95 -8.78 -7.29
CA GLU A 75 18.03 -7.82 -8.39
C GLU A 75 17.66 -6.39 -7.96
N ALA A 76 17.26 -6.18 -6.70
CA ALA A 76 16.75 -4.90 -6.21
C ALA A 76 17.72 -3.72 -6.37
N ALA A 77 19.03 -3.98 -6.40
CA ALA A 77 20.05 -2.95 -6.59
C ALA A 77 20.11 -2.38 -8.03
N GLN A 78 19.42 -3.00 -8.98
CA GLN A 78 19.32 -2.51 -10.36
C GLN A 78 18.39 -1.29 -10.48
N ALA A 79 17.49 -1.07 -9.51
CA ALA A 79 16.54 0.03 -9.49
C ALA A 79 17.02 1.17 -8.58
N ALA A 80 16.81 2.42 -9.01
CA ALA A 80 17.17 3.61 -8.22
C ALA A 80 16.22 3.83 -7.03
N ALA A 81 14.96 3.41 -7.17
CA ALA A 81 13.93 3.45 -6.13
C ALA A 81 13.06 2.19 -6.22
N ARG A 82 12.46 1.78 -5.10
CA ARG A 82 11.78 0.48 -5.00
C ARG A 82 10.45 0.59 -4.28
N ILE A 83 9.48 -0.18 -4.77
CA ILE A 83 8.30 -0.55 -4.00
C ILE A 83 8.52 -1.98 -3.50
N VAL A 84 8.91 -2.12 -2.24
CA VAL A 84 9.25 -3.41 -1.62
C VAL A 84 7.99 -4.05 -1.05
N LEU A 85 7.67 -5.26 -1.48
CA LEU A 85 6.51 -6.02 -1.03
C LEU A 85 6.95 -7.23 -0.21
N GLY A 86 6.16 -7.57 0.82
CA GLY A 86 6.34 -8.82 1.55
C GLY A 86 7.47 -8.81 2.59
N ASP A 87 7.61 -9.93 3.29
CA ASP A 87 8.65 -10.09 4.32
C ASP A 87 9.93 -10.66 3.70
N SER A 88 11.00 -9.89 3.76
CA SER A 88 12.30 -10.23 3.17
C SER A 88 13.44 -9.59 3.97
N PRO A 89 14.69 -10.03 3.78
CA PRO A 89 15.87 -9.36 4.32
C PRO A 89 15.91 -7.84 4.06
N LEU A 90 15.52 -7.40 2.85
CA LEU A 90 15.41 -5.99 2.49
C LEU A 90 14.32 -5.28 3.31
N THR A 91 13.13 -5.86 3.42
CA THR A 91 12.05 -5.31 4.26
C THR A 91 12.50 -5.17 5.71
N ARG A 92 13.16 -6.19 6.28
CA ARG A 92 13.69 -6.18 7.66
C ARG A 92 14.81 -5.17 7.85
N LYS A 93 15.63 -4.92 6.81
CA LYS A 93 16.64 -3.85 6.83
C LYS A 93 16.00 -2.46 6.81
N LEU A 94 14.95 -2.26 6.02
CA LEU A 94 14.24 -0.98 5.92
C LEU A 94 13.38 -0.70 7.16
N LEU A 95 12.78 -1.74 7.75
CA LEU A 95 11.86 -1.69 8.88
C LEU A 95 12.31 -2.62 10.03
N PRO A 96 13.46 -2.35 10.68
CA PRO A 96 14.05 -3.28 11.67
C PRO A 96 13.21 -3.47 12.95
N SER A 97 12.25 -2.58 13.21
CA SER A 97 11.34 -2.67 14.36
C SER A 97 10.04 -3.40 14.07
N ILE A 98 9.83 -3.89 12.83
CA ILE A 98 8.62 -4.58 12.40
C ILE A 98 8.96 -6.04 12.14
N ASP A 99 8.27 -6.94 12.83
CA ASP A 99 8.24 -8.36 12.48
C ASP A 99 6.85 -8.70 11.89
N PRO A 100 6.74 -8.89 10.56
CA PRO A 100 5.47 -9.16 9.89
C PRO A 100 4.73 -10.39 10.46
N ALA A 101 5.47 -11.41 10.92
CA ALA A 101 4.90 -12.61 11.51
C ALA A 101 4.23 -12.35 12.88
N SER A 102 4.59 -11.26 13.55
CA SER A 102 4.01 -10.85 14.85
C SER A 102 2.79 -9.93 14.72
N LEU A 103 2.47 -9.47 13.51
CA LEU A 103 1.31 -8.62 13.27
C LEU A 103 0.03 -9.39 13.59
N ALA A 104 -1.00 -8.68 14.06
CA ALA A 104 -2.33 -9.27 14.19
C ALA A 104 -2.83 -9.78 12.81
N PRO A 105 -3.74 -10.76 12.76
CA PRO A 105 -4.31 -11.25 11.51
C PRO A 105 -4.79 -10.11 10.61
N ASP A 106 -4.42 -10.18 9.33
CA ASP A 106 -4.69 -9.16 8.31
C ASP A 106 -4.12 -7.76 8.62
N GLY A 107 -3.18 -7.67 9.57
CA GLY A 107 -2.45 -6.46 9.86
C GLY A 107 -1.51 -6.08 8.72
N ILE A 108 -1.35 -4.77 8.51
CA ILE A 108 -0.59 -4.16 7.41
C ILE A 108 0.31 -3.04 7.92
N VAL A 109 1.39 -2.81 7.19
CA VAL A 109 2.29 -1.67 7.32
C VAL A 109 2.56 -1.11 5.92
N ILE A 110 2.35 0.20 5.77
CA ILE A 110 2.64 0.97 4.56
C ILE A 110 3.55 2.12 4.96
N LYS A 111 4.80 2.05 4.55
CA LYS A 111 5.81 3.00 5.05
C LYS A 111 6.77 3.44 3.96
N THR A 112 7.08 4.72 3.95
CA THR A 112 8.13 5.28 3.11
C THR A 112 9.44 5.35 3.90
N VAL A 113 10.56 4.94 3.30
CA VAL A 113 11.91 4.93 3.91
C VAL A 113 12.92 5.41 2.88
N GLY A 114 13.43 6.64 3.01
CA GLY A 114 14.24 7.25 1.94
C GLY A 114 13.45 7.27 0.61
N PRO A 115 14.00 6.78 -0.51
CA PRO A 115 13.26 6.68 -1.77
C PRO A 115 12.35 5.45 -1.86
N ASP A 116 12.36 4.54 -0.88
CA ASP A 116 11.60 3.30 -0.94
C ASP A 116 10.19 3.45 -0.37
N LEU A 117 9.24 2.74 -0.96
CA LEU A 117 7.92 2.47 -0.40
C LEU A 117 7.87 0.99 0.00
N VAL A 118 7.52 0.69 1.24
CA VAL A 118 7.41 -0.68 1.77
C VAL A 118 5.95 -0.97 2.07
N LEU A 119 5.42 -2.03 1.46
CA LEU A 119 4.07 -2.54 1.69
C LEU A 119 4.19 -3.99 2.18
N VAL A 120 3.95 -4.21 3.48
CA VAL A 120 4.11 -5.52 4.12
C VAL A 120 2.97 -5.75 5.09
N GLY A 121 2.66 -7.00 5.41
CA GLY A 121 1.69 -7.30 6.46
C GLY A 121 1.79 -8.73 6.94
N HIS A 122 0.81 -9.14 7.73
CA HIS A 122 0.69 -10.50 8.26
C HIS A 122 0.82 -11.56 7.14
N PRO A 123 1.53 -12.69 7.35
CA PRO A 123 1.94 -13.61 6.29
C PRO A 123 0.81 -14.18 5.41
N ARG A 124 -0.41 -14.29 5.94
CA ARG A 124 -1.54 -14.88 5.19
C ARG A 124 -2.04 -13.99 4.05
N ARG A 125 -2.32 -12.71 4.32
CA ARG A 125 -2.98 -11.75 3.38
C ARG A 125 -2.49 -10.32 3.49
N GLY A 126 -1.71 -10.00 4.52
CA GLY A 126 -1.43 -8.63 4.90
C GLY A 126 -0.69 -7.85 3.82
N THR A 127 0.24 -8.46 3.09
CA THR A 127 0.93 -7.80 1.97
C THR A 127 -0.04 -7.40 0.86
N LEU A 128 -0.96 -8.30 0.47
CA LEU A 128 -1.98 -8.01 -0.54
C LEU A 128 -2.94 -6.92 -0.05
N TYR A 129 -3.33 -6.96 1.22
CA TYR A 129 -4.18 -5.91 1.82
C TYR A 129 -3.45 -4.56 1.96
N ALA A 130 -2.14 -4.55 2.19
CA ALA A 130 -1.32 -3.34 2.18
C ALA A 130 -1.31 -2.71 0.78
N VAL A 131 -1.14 -3.53 -0.27
CA VAL A 131 -1.26 -3.10 -1.68
C VAL A 131 -2.64 -2.53 -1.95
N TYR A 132 -3.71 -3.24 -1.60
CA TYR A 132 -5.05 -2.73 -1.83
C TYR A 132 -5.31 -1.42 -1.09
N THR A 133 -4.91 -1.32 0.18
CA THR A 133 -5.08 -0.10 0.98
C THR A 133 -4.32 1.06 0.35
N PHE A 134 -3.10 0.83 -0.14
CA PHE A 134 -2.34 1.85 -0.86
C PHE A 134 -3.03 2.29 -2.16
N LEU A 135 -3.48 1.34 -2.99
CA LEU A 135 -4.20 1.61 -4.23
C LEU A 135 -5.49 2.43 -3.98
N GLU A 136 -6.24 2.10 -2.95
CA GLU A 136 -7.50 2.78 -2.64
C GLU A 136 -7.26 4.13 -1.95
N ASP A 137 -6.60 4.13 -0.80
CA ASP A 137 -6.56 5.30 0.08
C ASP A 137 -5.55 6.35 -0.40
N THR A 138 -4.46 5.89 -1.02
CA THR A 138 -3.42 6.80 -1.53
C THR A 138 -3.59 7.07 -3.01
N LEU A 139 -3.91 6.04 -3.81
CA LEU A 139 -4.00 6.21 -5.26
C LEU A 139 -5.40 6.49 -5.79
N GLY A 140 -6.45 6.36 -4.97
CA GLY A 140 -7.82 6.70 -5.36
C GLY A 140 -8.51 5.67 -6.25
N VAL A 141 -7.98 4.44 -6.36
CA VAL A 141 -8.68 3.33 -7.02
C VAL A 141 -9.95 3.01 -6.25
N ARG A 142 -11.05 2.68 -6.95
CA ARG A 142 -12.30 2.24 -6.32
C ARG A 142 -12.85 1.03 -7.06
N TRP A 143 -13.10 -0.05 -6.32
CA TRP A 143 -13.80 -1.23 -6.83
C TRP A 143 -15.26 -1.14 -6.38
N TRP A 144 -16.17 -0.89 -7.32
CA TRP A 144 -17.61 -0.73 -7.03
C TRP A 144 -18.34 -2.06 -7.06
N THR A 145 -17.97 -2.91 -8.01
CA THR A 145 -18.45 -4.28 -8.17
C THR A 145 -17.30 -5.18 -8.63
N GLN A 146 -17.56 -6.47 -8.80
CA GLN A 146 -16.60 -7.41 -9.40
C GLN A 146 -16.17 -7.03 -10.83
N THR A 147 -16.98 -6.26 -11.56
CA THR A 147 -16.71 -5.85 -12.95
C THR A 147 -16.45 -4.35 -13.13
N GLU A 148 -16.86 -3.52 -12.17
CA GLU A 148 -16.81 -2.06 -12.30
C GLU A 148 -15.75 -1.47 -11.36
N THR A 149 -14.73 -0.86 -11.94
CA THR A 149 -13.59 -0.26 -11.21
C THR A 149 -13.30 1.13 -11.76
N TYR A 150 -13.17 2.11 -10.86
CA TYR A 150 -12.64 3.42 -11.20
C TYR A 150 -11.12 3.46 -10.95
N ILE A 151 -10.36 3.83 -11.98
CA ILE A 151 -8.91 3.97 -11.94
C ILE A 151 -8.54 5.39 -12.42
N PRO A 152 -7.96 6.25 -11.57
CA PRO A 152 -7.60 7.61 -11.95
C PRO A 152 -6.42 7.61 -12.93
N LYS A 153 -6.38 8.56 -13.87
CA LYS A 153 -5.27 8.72 -14.83
C LYS A 153 -4.37 9.89 -14.40
N ARG A 154 -3.14 9.58 -14.00
CA ARG A 154 -2.13 10.51 -13.48
C ARG A 154 -0.73 10.09 -13.95
N PRO A 155 -0.30 10.51 -15.16
CA PRO A 155 1.04 10.17 -15.69
C PRO A 155 2.18 10.63 -14.79
N THR A 156 1.99 11.76 -14.10
CA THR A 156 2.83 12.21 -13.00
C THR A 156 2.15 11.88 -11.69
N LEU A 157 2.72 10.92 -10.96
CA LEU A 157 2.17 10.41 -9.71
C LEU A 157 3.13 10.69 -8.56
N THR A 158 2.74 11.64 -7.72
CA THR A 158 3.43 12.00 -6.49
C THR A 158 2.61 11.56 -5.29
N ILE A 159 3.25 10.92 -4.32
CA ILE A 159 2.63 10.48 -3.06
C ILE A 159 3.28 11.18 -1.86
N PRO A 160 2.53 11.46 -0.79
CA PRO A 160 3.13 11.96 0.44
C PRO A 160 3.99 10.89 1.11
N ARG A 161 4.78 11.29 2.10
CA ARG A 161 5.44 10.34 3.00
C ARG A 161 4.39 9.59 3.80
N LEU A 162 4.47 8.26 3.79
CA LEU A 162 3.54 7.38 4.49
C LEU A 162 4.23 6.72 5.71
N ASP A 163 3.48 6.59 6.79
CA ASP A 163 3.81 5.81 7.99
C ASP A 163 2.51 5.28 8.60
N ILE A 164 1.97 4.23 7.99
CA ILE A 164 0.67 3.65 8.33
C ILE A 164 0.90 2.25 8.86
N ALA A 165 0.34 1.94 10.02
CA ALA A 165 0.22 0.60 10.54
C ALA A 165 -1.22 0.39 11.00
N TYR A 166 -1.86 -0.66 10.49
CA TYR A 166 -3.26 -0.93 10.76
C TYR A 166 -3.50 -2.42 10.95
N ALA A 167 -4.42 -2.77 11.85
CA ALA A 167 -4.94 -4.11 11.98
C ALA A 167 -6.45 -4.04 12.21
N PRO A 168 -7.24 -4.84 11.48
CA PRO A 168 -8.69 -4.83 11.62
C PRO A 168 -9.10 -5.25 13.03
N LYS A 169 -10.08 -4.54 13.60
CA LYS A 169 -10.64 -4.88 14.92
C LYS A 169 -11.70 -5.98 14.84
N VAL A 170 -12.36 -6.10 13.69
CA VAL A 170 -13.29 -7.18 13.38
C VAL A 170 -12.50 -8.24 12.61
N ILE A 171 -12.30 -9.41 13.25
CA ILE A 171 -11.43 -10.47 12.73
C ILE A 171 -12.03 -11.13 11.48
N ASP A 172 -13.35 -11.31 11.47
CA ASP A 172 -14.09 -11.88 10.36
C ASP A 172 -14.96 -10.82 9.69
N ARG A 173 -14.76 -10.61 8.39
CA ARG A 173 -15.40 -9.56 7.60
C ARG A 173 -15.91 -10.17 6.31
N ALA A 174 -17.23 -10.18 6.15
CA ALA A 174 -17.90 -10.63 4.94
C ALA A 174 -19.07 -9.70 4.60
N THR A 175 -19.37 -9.62 3.31
CA THR A 175 -20.60 -9.00 2.80
C THR A 175 -21.40 -10.05 2.05
N ARG A 176 -22.72 -9.99 2.15
CA ARG A 176 -23.62 -10.84 1.36
C ARG A 176 -24.13 -10.08 0.15
N TYR A 177 -23.88 -10.63 -1.04
CA TYR A 177 -24.51 -10.20 -2.27
C TYR A 177 -25.68 -11.14 -2.56
N LEU A 178 -26.91 -10.62 -2.49
CA LEU A 178 -28.14 -11.40 -2.65
C LEU A 178 -28.21 -12.09 -4.02
N GLU A 179 -27.60 -11.50 -5.05
CA GLU A 179 -27.56 -12.03 -6.42
C GLU A 179 -26.76 -13.33 -6.55
N LEU A 180 -25.89 -13.65 -5.59
CA LEU A 180 -25.04 -14.85 -5.57
C LEU A 180 -25.21 -15.70 -4.31
N SER A 181 -26.09 -15.27 -3.40
CA SER A 181 -26.55 -16.06 -2.27
C SER A 181 -27.90 -16.64 -2.65
N ASP A 182 -27.97 -17.94 -2.87
CA ASP A 182 -29.22 -18.67 -3.13
C ASP A 182 -30.19 -18.70 -1.91
N GLY A 183 -29.95 -17.85 -0.90
CA GLY A 183 -30.66 -17.85 0.37
C GLY A 183 -30.24 -18.97 1.33
N CYS A 184 -29.32 -19.85 0.95
CA CYS A 184 -28.84 -20.96 1.75
C CYS A 184 -27.40 -20.72 2.25
N PHE A 185 -27.09 -21.25 3.43
CA PHE A 185 -25.74 -21.15 4.03
C PHE A 185 -24.74 -22.15 3.43
N THR A 186 -25.20 -23.06 2.58
CA THR A 186 -24.43 -24.27 2.20
C THR A 186 -24.59 -24.69 0.75
N ASP A 187 -25.37 -23.97 -0.06
CA ASP A 187 -25.63 -24.34 -1.45
C ASP A 187 -25.19 -23.19 -2.38
N HIS A 188 -24.17 -23.45 -3.19
CA HIS A 188 -23.63 -22.52 -4.18
C HIS A 188 -23.98 -22.97 -5.60
N SER A 189 -24.92 -23.90 -5.76
CA SER A 189 -25.25 -24.54 -7.05
C SER A 189 -25.83 -23.59 -8.10
N LEU A 190 -26.26 -22.39 -7.70
CA LEU A 190 -26.79 -21.37 -8.61
C LEU A 190 -25.71 -20.44 -9.20
N VAL A 191 -24.45 -20.55 -8.76
CA VAL A 191 -23.34 -19.67 -9.19
C VAL A 191 -22.22 -20.49 -9.79
N THR A 192 -21.74 -20.11 -10.97
CA THR A 192 -20.63 -20.81 -11.66
C THR A 192 -19.32 -20.67 -10.88
N GLU A 193 -18.37 -21.60 -11.09
CA GLU A 193 -17.05 -21.54 -10.45
C GLU A 193 -16.31 -20.22 -10.78
N ASP A 194 -16.46 -19.73 -12.02
CA ASP A 194 -15.86 -18.47 -12.46
C ASP A 194 -16.46 -17.26 -11.72
N GLU A 195 -17.77 -17.23 -11.52
CA GLU A 195 -18.45 -16.18 -10.75
C GLU A 195 -18.06 -16.23 -9.26
N GLN A 196 -17.95 -17.42 -8.68
CA GLN A 196 -17.46 -17.58 -7.30
C GLN A 196 -16.03 -17.08 -7.16
N ARG A 197 -15.16 -17.42 -8.12
CA ARG A 197 -13.77 -16.95 -8.17
C ARG A 197 -13.69 -15.43 -8.31
N ALA A 198 -14.46 -14.84 -9.24
CA ALA A 198 -14.52 -13.40 -9.43
C ALA A 198 -14.98 -12.66 -8.16
N MET A 199 -15.97 -13.21 -7.46
CA MET A 199 -16.45 -12.66 -6.19
C MET A 199 -15.40 -12.78 -5.08
N GLY A 200 -14.67 -13.89 -5.00
CA GLY A 200 -13.55 -14.07 -4.08
C GLY A 200 -12.45 -13.03 -4.29
N ILE A 201 -12.09 -12.75 -5.54
CA ILE A 201 -11.13 -11.70 -5.90
C ILE A 201 -11.65 -10.31 -5.51
N PHE A 202 -12.89 -10.00 -5.85
CA PHE A 202 -13.51 -8.73 -5.48
C PHE A 202 -13.55 -8.52 -3.97
N SER A 203 -13.85 -9.58 -3.22
CA SER A 203 -13.87 -9.55 -1.76
C SER A 203 -12.49 -9.32 -1.16
N ALA A 204 -11.44 -9.92 -1.74
CA ALA A 204 -10.07 -9.65 -1.33
C ALA A 204 -9.68 -8.18 -1.55
N ARG A 205 -10.11 -7.55 -2.66
CA ARG A 205 -9.91 -6.11 -2.92
C ARG A 205 -10.54 -5.22 -1.85
N LEU A 206 -11.71 -5.63 -1.34
CA LEU A 206 -12.41 -4.98 -0.23
C LEU A 206 -11.85 -5.35 1.16
N ARG A 207 -10.78 -6.16 1.23
CA ARG A 207 -10.19 -6.74 2.45
C ARG A 207 -11.19 -7.52 3.30
N LEU A 208 -12.17 -8.14 2.65
CA LEU A 208 -13.08 -9.11 3.24
C LEU A 208 -12.39 -10.49 3.25
N ASN A 209 -12.61 -11.24 4.32
CA ASN A 209 -11.89 -12.48 4.61
C ASN A 209 -12.79 -13.61 5.14
N GLY A 210 -14.10 -13.37 5.28
CA GLY A 210 -15.04 -14.39 5.72
C GLY A 210 -15.30 -15.40 4.61
N HIS A 211 -15.31 -16.69 4.98
CA HIS A 211 -15.33 -17.83 4.05
C HIS A 211 -16.74 -18.37 3.79
N ASP A 212 -17.76 -17.80 4.42
CA ASP A 212 -19.09 -18.43 4.49
C ASP A 212 -19.91 -18.31 3.20
N HIS A 213 -19.47 -17.52 2.21
CA HIS A 213 -20.31 -17.12 1.06
C HIS A 213 -19.67 -17.26 -0.32
N TYR A 214 -18.34 -17.33 -0.40
CA TYR A 214 -17.57 -17.48 -1.64
C TYR A 214 -16.15 -17.96 -1.28
N SER A 215 -15.53 -18.72 -2.17
CA SER A 215 -14.14 -19.15 -2.01
C SER A 215 -13.21 -18.04 -2.48
N ILE A 216 -12.42 -17.48 -1.55
CA ILE A 216 -11.28 -16.66 -1.92
C ILE A 216 -10.25 -17.61 -2.58
N PRO A 217 -9.60 -17.25 -3.69
CA PRO A 217 -8.57 -18.11 -4.26
C PRO A 217 -7.32 -18.13 -3.37
N ASP A 218 -6.58 -19.25 -3.37
CA ASP A 218 -5.35 -19.41 -2.59
C ASP A 218 -4.34 -18.27 -2.82
N GLU A 219 -4.20 -17.82 -4.07
CA GLU A 219 -3.32 -16.72 -4.45
C GLU A 219 -3.80 -15.34 -3.99
N TYR A 220 -4.99 -15.24 -3.40
CA TYR A 220 -5.53 -14.08 -2.70
C TYR A 220 -5.59 -14.28 -1.16
N GLY A 221 -5.08 -15.41 -0.67
CA GLY A 221 -4.74 -15.63 0.73
C GLY A 221 -5.79 -16.34 1.58
N GLY A 222 -6.53 -17.26 0.99
CA GLY A 222 -7.27 -18.26 1.77
C GLY A 222 -8.39 -18.90 0.99
#